data_AF-A0A9D2WN95-F1
#
_entry.id   AF-A0A9D2WN95-F1
#
_cell.length_a   1.000
_cell.length_b   1.000
_cell.length_c   1.000
_cell.angle_alpha   90.00
_cell.angle_beta   90.00
_cell.angle_gamma   90.00
#
_symmetry.space_group_name_H-M   'P 1'
#
loop_
_entity.id
_entity.type
_entity.pdbx_description
1 polymer ?
#
loop_
_entity_poly.entity_id
_entity_poly.type
_entity_poly.pdbx_seq_one_letter_code
_entity_poly.pdbx_strand_id
1 'polypeptide(L)'
;MQDKHDIHDFLISAQRDIQNEYERILKRAKEDPGTAGDQGEENWATLLRNWLPGYFHIVTKGRILCENGYASPQIDVLVLYPSYPKVLLDKKLYLAGGVAAAFECKTTHKSVHVKEAVETASNIRKNLNKCEGSPYVELNSSIIYGLLAHSHSWKGEKSKPVENIENALWEADQLYVDHPVQQLDFITVSDLATWQAVKVVFMTPKKPYYNDAFEEIYGKNGSGTSSYVVASIGTKQQKDYFSPISVLLAGLFSKLSWKFTDMRELDLYFRKVNMMGFGEGKTRLWPISIYSEGIRNRIYKGQLSNGVAYDEWHCVF
;
A
#
# COMPACT_ATOMS: atom_id res chain seq x y z
N MET A 1 -4.14 -30.50 3.31
CA MET A 1 -4.58 -29.28 4.02
C MET A 1 -3.34 -28.69 4.65
N GLN A 2 -3.06 -27.42 4.42
CA GLN A 2 -2.01 -26.74 5.18
C GLN A 2 -2.66 -26.26 6.46
N ASP A 3 -2.20 -26.79 7.60
CA ASP A 3 -2.76 -26.47 8.90
C ASP A 3 -2.59 -24.98 9.20
N LYS A 4 -3.52 -24.42 9.97
CA LYS A 4 -3.48 -23.02 10.38
C LYS A 4 -2.20 -22.78 11.20
N HIS A 5 -1.41 -21.81 10.76
CA HIS A 5 -0.20 -21.38 11.46
C HIS A 5 -0.53 -20.38 12.59
N ASP A 6 0.17 -20.47 13.73
CA ASP A 6 -0.08 -19.63 14.93
C ASP A 6 0.00 -18.11 14.66
N ILE A 7 0.80 -17.71 13.66
CA ILE A 7 0.89 -16.31 13.21
C ILE A 7 -0.49 -15.72 12.91
N HIS A 8 -1.43 -16.51 12.40
CA HIS A 8 -2.78 -16.03 12.12
C HIS A 8 -3.54 -15.68 13.39
N ASP A 9 -3.32 -16.38 14.50
CA ASP A 9 -3.92 -16.03 15.79
C ASP A 9 -3.36 -14.71 16.34
N PHE A 10 -2.05 -14.46 16.16
CA PHE A 10 -1.46 -13.17 16.52
C PHE A 10 -2.04 -12.01 15.69
N LEU A 11 -2.29 -12.24 14.40
CA LEU A 11 -2.85 -11.25 13.49
C LEU A 11 -4.33 -10.98 13.77
N ILE A 12 -5.10 -12.02 14.09
CA ILE A 12 -6.49 -11.88 14.56
C ILE A 12 -6.53 -11.10 15.88
N SER A 13 -5.61 -11.37 16.80
CA SER A 13 -5.49 -10.60 18.05
C SER A 13 -5.23 -9.12 17.74
N ALA A 14 -4.27 -8.82 16.86
CA ALA A 14 -3.96 -7.44 16.47
C ALA A 14 -5.17 -6.73 15.83
N GLN A 15 -5.97 -7.42 15.00
CA GLN A 15 -7.21 -6.86 14.47
C GLN A 15 -8.24 -6.60 15.56
N ARG A 16 -8.40 -7.52 16.52
CA ARG A 16 -9.32 -7.34 17.66
C ARG A 16 -8.91 -6.16 18.52
N ASP A 17 -7.62 -5.95 18.74
CA ASP A 17 -7.12 -4.80 19.51
C ASP A 17 -7.50 -3.47 18.85
N ILE A 18 -7.31 -3.34 17.53
CA ILE A 18 -7.77 -2.17 16.76
C ILE A 18 -9.29 -1.99 16.88
N GLN A 19 -10.06 -3.08 16.79
CA GLN A 19 -11.52 -3.02 16.88
C GLN A 19 -12.02 -2.62 18.28
N ASN A 20 -11.40 -3.15 19.33
CA ASN A 20 -11.73 -2.81 20.72
C ASN A 20 -11.46 -1.32 20.99
N GLU A 21 -10.33 -0.81 20.50
CA GLU A 21 -10.01 0.61 20.64
C GLU A 21 -10.95 1.50 19.83
N TYR A 22 -11.38 1.07 18.63
CA TYR A 22 -12.42 1.78 17.88
C TYR A 22 -13.72 1.92 18.68
N GLU A 23 -14.20 0.85 19.29
CA GLU A 23 -15.40 0.87 20.14
C GLU A 23 -15.22 1.78 21.36
N ARG A 24 -14.03 1.78 21.98
CA ARG A 24 -13.68 2.66 23.08
C ARG A 24 -13.70 4.13 22.65
N ILE A 25 -13.08 4.47 21.52
CA ILE A 25 -12.99 5.82 20.97
C ILE A 25 -14.38 6.33 20.59
N LEU A 26 -15.18 5.51 19.91
CA LEU A 26 -16.49 5.92 19.39
C LEU A 26 -17.47 6.35 20.50
N LYS A 27 -17.36 5.75 21.70
CA LYS A 27 -18.16 6.12 22.88
C LYS A 27 -17.99 7.59 23.27
N ARG A 28 -16.81 8.17 23.06
CA ARG A 28 -16.48 9.56 23.45
C ARG A 28 -16.21 10.48 22.26
N ALA A 29 -16.28 9.98 21.03
CA ALA A 29 -15.97 10.74 19.82
C ALA A 29 -16.87 11.97 19.61
N LYS A 30 -18.09 11.97 20.16
CA LYS A 30 -19.00 13.13 20.12
C LYS A 30 -18.63 14.22 21.12
N GLU A 31 -17.90 13.89 22.18
CA GLU A 31 -17.48 14.83 23.23
C GLU A 31 -16.25 15.62 22.77
N ASP A 32 -15.27 14.93 22.17
CA ASP A 32 -14.06 15.52 21.62
C ASP A 32 -13.62 14.76 20.36
N PRO A 33 -14.07 15.20 19.16
CA PRO A 33 -13.69 14.58 17.90
C PRO A 33 -12.19 14.65 17.61
N GLY A 34 -11.49 15.69 18.11
CA GLY A 34 -10.06 15.86 17.91
C GLY A 34 -9.28 14.80 18.67
N THR A 35 -9.56 14.65 19.96
CA THR A 35 -8.94 13.59 20.80
C THR A 35 -9.27 12.19 20.28
N ALA A 36 -10.47 11.97 19.73
CA ALA A 36 -10.82 10.69 19.10
C ALA A 36 -9.99 10.40 17.84
N GLY A 37 -9.69 11.43 17.04
CA GLY A 37 -8.74 11.35 15.93
C GLY A 37 -7.36 10.93 16.41
N ASP A 38 -6.78 11.69 17.34
CA ASP A 38 -5.45 11.47 17.93
C ASP A 38 -5.28 10.05 18.49
N GLN A 39 -6.28 9.55 19.21
CA GLN A 39 -6.27 8.18 19.74
C GLN A 39 -6.27 7.14 18.61
N GLY A 40 -7.04 7.39 17.54
CA GLY A 40 -7.04 6.53 16.37
C GLY A 40 -5.67 6.49 15.67
N GLU A 41 -5.00 7.64 15.52
CA GLU A 41 -3.65 7.72 14.95
C GLU A 41 -2.66 6.91 15.79
N GLU A 42 -2.73 7.05 17.12
CA GLU A 42 -1.81 6.37 18.05
C GLU A 42 -2.01 4.85 18.07
N ASN A 43 -3.23 4.34 17.84
CA ASN A 43 -3.49 2.90 17.69
C ASN A 43 -2.72 2.31 16.50
N TRP A 44 -2.79 2.97 15.35
CA TRP A 44 -2.06 2.53 14.15
C TRP A 44 -0.55 2.67 14.34
N ALA A 45 -0.09 3.76 14.95
CA ALA A 45 1.32 3.92 15.28
C ALA A 45 1.82 2.80 16.22
N THR A 46 1.02 2.43 17.23
CA THR A 46 1.33 1.34 18.17
C THR A 46 1.39 -0.01 17.47
N LEU A 47 0.43 -0.32 16.58
CA LEU A 47 0.49 -1.53 15.76
C LEU A 47 1.81 -1.58 14.97
N LEU A 48 2.17 -0.50 14.27
CA LEU A 48 3.41 -0.45 13.50
C LEU A 48 4.67 -0.58 14.37
N ARG A 49 4.71 0.05 15.55
CA ARG A 49 5.83 -0.10 16.51
C ARG A 49 6.01 -1.53 16.99
N ASN A 50 4.92 -2.27 17.17
CA ASN A 50 4.95 -3.63 17.67
C ASN A 50 5.34 -4.66 16.59
N TRP A 51 5.03 -4.38 15.32
CA TRP A 51 5.22 -5.33 14.22
C TRP A 51 6.44 -5.03 13.33
N LEU A 52 6.79 -3.75 13.13
CA LEU A 52 7.97 -3.41 12.35
C LEU A 52 9.24 -3.61 13.19
N PRO A 53 10.40 -3.85 12.55
CA PRO A 53 11.67 -3.89 13.24
C PRO A 53 11.90 -2.64 14.10
N GLY A 54 12.32 -2.83 15.36
CA GLY A 54 12.43 -1.75 16.36
C GLY A 54 13.47 -0.67 16.05
N TYR A 55 14.21 -0.80 14.95
CA TYR A 55 15.12 0.23 14.46
C TYR A 55 14.42 1.34 13.66
N PHE A 56 13.17 1.14 13.21
CA PHE A 56 12.41 2.19 12.55
C PHE A 56 11.91 3.20 13.58
N HIS A 57 11.87 4.49 13.23
CA HIS A 57 11.21 5.48 14.08
C HIS A 57 9.77 5.66 13.60
N ILE A 58 8.80 5.30 14.44
CA ILE A 58 7.38 5.49 14.15
C ILE A 58 6.90 6.73 14.90
N VAL A 59 6.59 7.78 14.16
CA VAL A 59 6.18 9.08 14.68
C VAL A 59 4.78 9.42 14.19
N THR A 60 4.03 10.12 15.02
CA THR A 60 2.71 10.66 14.66
C THR A 60 2.81 12.14 14.27
N LYS A 61 1.86 12.60 13.45
CA LYS A 61 1.63 14.01 13.07
C LYS A 61 2.88 14.72 12.55
N GLY A 62 3.15 14.60 11.27
CA GLY A 62 4.21 15.39 10.65
C GLY A 62 4.05 15.55 9.15
N ARG A 63 4.91 16.38 8.57
CA ARG A 63 4.90 16.69 7.14
C ARG A 63 6.14 16.12 6.48
N ILE A 64 6.06 15.70 5.24
CA ILE A 64 7.20 15.27 4.43
C ILE A 64 7.74 16.48 3.67
N LEU A 65 9.03 16.77 3.83
CA LEU A 65 9.76 17.80 3.10
C LEU A 65 10.54 17.15 1.95
N CYS A 66 10.13 17.43 0.72
CA CYS A 66 10.80 17.02 -0.51
C CYS A 66 12.00 17.92 -0.82
N GLU A 67 12.94 17.41 -1.63
CA GLU A 67 14.16 18.13 -1.99
C GLU A 67 13.90 19.43 -2.76
N ASN A 68 12.80 19.50 -3.51
CA ASN A 68 12.36 20.70 -4.22
C ASN A 68 11.69 21.75 -3.32
N GLY A 69 11.67 21.55 -2.00
CA GLY A 69 11.05 22.45 -1.02
C GLY A 69 9.55 22.25 -0.83
N TYR A 70 8.89 21.36 -1.58
CA TYR A 70 7.51 20.99 -1.31
C TYR A 70 7.39 20.31 0.06
N ALA A 71 6.41 20.77 0.85
CA ALA A 71 6.06 20.15 2.11
C ALA A 71 4.64 19.60 2.03
N SER A 72 4.45 18.30 2.25
CA SER A 72 3.14 17.65 2.24
C SER A 72 2.16 18.29 3.23
N PRO A 73 0.86 18.00 3.16
CA PRO A 73 -0.04 18.15 4.30
C PRO A 73 0.47 17.41 5.54
N GLN A 74 -0.13 17.66 6.71
CA GLN A 74 0.14 16.85 7.89
C GLN A 74 -0.34 15.42 7.62
N ILE A 75 0.54 14.46 7.89
CA ILE A 75 0.33 13.03 7.79
C ILE A 75 0.29 12.46 9.21
N ASP A 76 -0.67 11.59 9.44
CA ASP A 76 -1.00 11.07 10.76
C ASP A 76 0.08 10.15 11.33
N VAL A 77 0.62 9.23 10.53
CA VAL A 77 1.69 8.31 10.94
C VAL A 77 2.79 8.25 9.90
N LEU A 78 4.05 8.39 10.32
CA LEU A 78 5.23 8.21 9.47
C LEU A 78 6.16 7.15 10.04
N VAL A 79 6.70 6.31 9.16
CA VAL A 79 7.76 5.36 9.45
C VAL A 79 9.06 5.92 8.85
N LEU A 80 10.02 6.25 9.71
CA LEU A 80 11.30 6.84 9.31
C LEU A 80 12.42 5.81 9.38
N TYR A 81 13.43 5.99 8.52
CA TYR A 81 14.60 5.12 8.45
C TYR A 81 15.38 5.10 9.77
N PRO A 82 16.09 3.99 10.07
CA PRO A 82 16.96 3.91 11.26
C PRO A 82 17.98 5.02 11.34
N SER A 83 18.50 5.41 10.17
CA SER A 83 19.50 6.45 10.00
C SER A 83 18.95 7.88 10.09
N TYR A 84 17.66 8.06 10.39
CA TYR A 84 17.06 9.39 10.48
C TYR A 84 17.73 10.20 11.60
N PRO A 85 18.19 11.44 11.35
CA PRO A 85 18.91 12.22 12.36
C PRO A 85 18.06 12.48 13.61
N LYS A 86 18.55 12.07 14.78
CA LYS A 86 17.83 12.22 16.06
C LYS A 86 17.40 13.66 16.35
N VAL A 87 18.25 14.63 16.01
CA VAL A 87 17.98 16.07 16.20
C VAL A 87 16.80 16.59 15.39
N LEU A 88 16.33 15.83 14.39
CA LEU A 88 15.20 16.19 13.53
C LEU A 88 13.90 15.48 13.91
N LEU A 89 13.93 14.51 14.83
CA LEU A 89 12.75 13.70 15.19
C LEU A 89 11.64 14.52 15.87
N ASP A 90 12.00 15.59 16.59
CA ASP A 90 11.06 16.45 17.31
C ASP A 90 10.48 17.59 16.43
N LYS A 91 10.98 17.77 15.20
CA LYS A 91 10.64 18.92 14.35
C LYS A 91 9.32 18.79 13.60
N LYS A 92 8.76 17.57 13.51
CA LYS A 92 7.52 17.24 12.77
C LYS A 92 7.53 17.63 11.29
N LEU A 93 8.71 17.95 10.73
CA LEU A 93 8.96 18.16 9.32
C LEU A 93 10.09 17.22 8.91
N TYR A 94 9.73 16.15 8.21
CA TYR A 94 10.60 15.02 7.95
C TYR A 94 11.13 14.99 6.52
N LEU A 95 12.44 14.83 6.36
CA LEU A 95 13.10 14.80 5.06
C LEU A 95 12.65 13.56 4.27
N ALA A 96 12.15 13.75 3.05
CA ALA A 96 11.61 12.68 2.20
C ALA A 96 12.58 11.50 2.03
N GLY A 97 13.90 11.77 1.90
CA GLY A 97 14.93 10.74 1.77
C GLY A 97 15.10 9.83 3.01
N GLY A 98 14.49 10.18 4.13
CA GLY A 98 14.49 9.41 5.37
C GLY A 98 13.13 8.82 5.76
N VAL A 99 12.12 8.89 4.88
CA VAL A 99 10.77 8.35 5.11
C VAL A 99 10.64 7.01 4.36
N ALA A 100 10.21 5.97 5.07
CA ALA A 100 9.91 4.65 4.50
C ALA A 100 8.46 4.51 4.09
N ALA A 101 7.56 4.93 4.98
CA ALA A 101 6.14 4.85 4.78
C ALA A 101 5.42 6.01 5.47
N ALA A 102 4.25 6.35 4.96
CA ALA A 102 3.39 7.40 5.48
C ALA A 102 1.93 6.98 5.35
N PHE A 103 1.12 7.26 6.37
CA PHE A 103 -0.25 6.83 6.44
C PHE A 103 -1.17 7.93 6.95
N GLU A 104 -2.26 8.14 6.22
CA GLU A 104 -3.46 8.81 6.72
C GLU A 104 -4.25 7.83 7.58
N CYS A 105 -4.73 8.25 8.74
CA CYS A 105 -5.50 7.44 9.67
C CYS A 105 -6.90 8.01 9.82
N LYS A 106 -7.91 7.14 9.84
CA LYS A 106 -9.30 7.51 10.11
C LYS A 106 -9.92 6.55 11.13
N THR A 107 -10.73 7.08 12.04
CA THR A 107 -11.54 6.23 12.92
C THR A 107 -12.65 5.57 12.10
N THR A 108 -13.43 6.37 11.37
CA THR A 108 -14.48 5.89 10.45
C THR A 108 -14.22 6.37 9.02
N HIS A 109 -13.96 5.44 8.13
CA HIS A 109 -13.69 5.68 6.71
C HIS A 109 -14.93 6.14 5.93
N LYS A 110 -14.72 7.02 4.94
CA LYS A 110 -15.70 7.58 4.01
C LYS A 110 -15.04 7.73 2.63
N SER A 111 -15.82 7.77 1.54
CA SER A 111 -15.29 7.90 0.18
C SER A 111 -14.39 9.14 -0.02
N VAL A 112 -14.71 10.26 0.64
CA VAL A 112 -13.89 11.49 0.55
C VAL A 112 -12.45 11.25 1.00
N HIS A 113 -12.23 10.41 2.02
CA HIS A 113 -10.89 10.11 2.51
C HIS A 113 -10.06 9.33 1.48
N VAL A 114 -10.69 8.51 0.63
CA VAL A 114 -10.00 7.82 -0.47
C VAL A 114 -9.43 8.83 -1.45
N LYS A 115 -10.26 9.79 -1.86
CA LYS A 115 -9.88 10.84 -2.80
C LYS A 115 -8.70 11.67 -2.27
N GLU A 116 -8.81 12.13 -1.02
CA GLU A 116 -7.75 12.91 -0.34
C GLU A 116 -6.43 12.13 -0.24
N ALA A 117 -6.49 10.84 0.10
CA ALA A 117 -5.31 9.99 0.20
C ALA A 117 -4.63 9.77 -1.16
N VAL A 118 -5.41 9.52 -2.23
CA VAL A 118 -4.87 9.35 -3.59
C VAL A 118 -4.26 10.65 -4.12
N GLU A 119 -4.94 11.78 -3.93
CA GLU A 119 -4.42 13.09 -4.29
C GLU A 119 -3.11 13.41 -3.55
N THR A 120 -3.06 13.16 -2.24
CA THR A 120 -1.87 13.40 -1.42
C THR A 120 -0.72 12.49 -1.82
N ALA A 121 -0.97 11.19 -2.02
CA ALA A 121 0.03 10.24 -2.52
C ALA A 121 0.60 10.69 -3.87
N SER A 122 -0.26 11.05 -4.82
CA SER A 122 0.16 11.53 -6.14
C SER A 122 1.00 12.80 -6.03
N ASN A 123 0.55 13.79 -5.24
CA ASN A 123 1.24 15.05 -5.06
C ASN A 123 2.62 14.89 -4.41
N ILE A 124 2.75 14.09 -3.34
CA ILE A 124 4.06 13.79 -2.73
C ILE A 124 5.00 13.25 -3.79
N ARG A 125 4.55 12.26 -4.56
CA ARG A 125 5.39 11.52 -5.51
C ARG A 125 5.76 12.30 -6.76
N LYS A 126 4.89 13.23 -7.20
CA LYS A 126 5.21 14.23 -8.22
C LYS A 126 6.33 15.19 -7.77
N ASN A 127 6.50 15.38 -6.46
CA ASN A 127 7.53 16.24 -5.87
C ASN A 127 8.78 15.47 -5.38
N LEU A 128 8.80 14.14 -5.47
CA LEU A 128 10.00 13.34 -5.24
C LEU A 128 10.90 13.35 -6.49
N ASN A 129 12.19 13.12 -6.29
CA ASN A 129 13.11 12.91 -7.39
C ASN A 129 12.69 11.68 -8.20
N LYS A 130 12.84 11.79 -9.52
CA LYS A 130 12.65 10.66 -10.42
C LYS A 130 13.81 9.68 -10.23
N CYS A 131 13.47 8.42 -9.96
CA CYS A 131 14.42 7.32 -9.94
C CYS A 131 14.30 6.54 -11.25
N GLU A 132 15.44 6.28 -11.89
CA GLU A 132 15.54 5.51 -13.14
C GLU A 132 16.58 4.39 -12.97
N GLY A 133 16.52 3.37 -13.81
CA GLY A 133 17.54 2.31 -13.84
C GLY A 133 17.01 0.89 -13.88
N SER A 134 15.75 0.68 -13.50
CA SER A 134 15.06 -0.60 -13.58
C SER A 134 13.54 -0.42 -13.64
N PRO A 135 12.79 -1.43 -14.12
CA PRO A 135 11.33 -1.40 -14.07
C PRO A 135 10.79 -1.20 -12.65
N TYR A 136 11.43 -1.81 -11.63
CA TYR A 136 11.00 -1.66 -10.25
C TYR A 136 11.05 -0.21 -9.77
N VAL A 137 12.20 0.47 -9.95
CA VAL A 137 12.39 1.85 -9.45
C VAL A 137 11.58 2.89 -10.22
N GLU A 138 11.27 2.64 -11.50
CA GLU A 138 10.45 3.54 -12.31
C GLU A 138 8.95 3.36 -12.01
N LEU A 139 8.51 2.17 -11.58
CA LEU A 139 7.11 1.89 -11.27
C LEU A 139 6.75 2.13 -9.81
N ASN A 140 7.71 2.13 -8.88
CA ASN A 140 7.45 2.20 -7.45
C ASN A 140 8.08 3.44 -6.79
N SER A 141 7.35 4.04 -5.86
CA SER A 141 7.85 5.19 -5.11
C SER A 141 8.80 4.75 -4.00
N SER A 142 9.74 5.62 -3.65
CA SER A 142 10.61 5.44 -2.48
C SER A 142 9.88 5.57 -1.13
N ILE A 143 8.68 6.17 -1.13
CA ILE A 143 7.81 6.33 0.04
C ILE A 143 6.53 5.51 -0.17
N ILE A 144 6.33 4.50 0.67
CA ILE A 144 5.08 3.75 0.73
C ILE A 144 3.99 4.67 1.28
N TYR A 145 2.84 4.77 0.62
CA TYR A 145 1.75 5.63 1.10
C TYR A 145 0.44 4.88 1.22
N GLY A 146 -0.29 5.05 2.33
CA GLY A 146 -1.55 4.35 2.53
C GLY A 146 -2.60 5.11 3.34
N LEU A 147 -3.82 4.58 3.32
CA LEU A 147 -4.94 5.04 4.13
C LEU A 147 -5.38 3.91 5.06
N LEU A 148 -5.32 4.15 6.37
CA LEU A 148 -5.65 3.19 7.41
C LEU A 148 -6.92 3.65 8.13
N ALA A 149 -7.86 2.72 8.34
CA ALA A 149 -9.07 3.01 9.06
C ALA A 149 -9.53 1.87 9.95
N HIS A 150 -10.06 2.23 11.12
CA HIS A 150 -10.57 1.21 12.05
C HIS A 150 -11.86 0.59 11.51
N SER A 151 -12.74 1.43 10.99
CA SER A 151 -14.02 0.99 10.43
C SER A 151 -14.46 1.89 9.28
N HIS A 152 -15.68 1.71 8.80
CA HIS A 152 -16.27 2.43 7.66
C HIS A 152 -17.68 2.95 7.96
N SER A 153 -18.12 3.98 7.25
CA SER A 153 -19.44 4.62 7.50
C SER A 153 -20.64 3.84 6.95
N TRP A 154 -20.43 2.90 6.03
CA TRP A 154 -21.52 2.19 5.36
C TRP A 154 -22.01 0.97 6.15
N LYS A 155 -22.88 1.18 7.14
CA LYS A 155 -23.39 0.12 8.04
C LYS A 155 -24.83 -0.33 7.76
N GLY A 156 -25.51 0.24 6.75
CA GLY A 156 -26.86 -0.18 6.37
C GLY A 156 -26.89 -1.55 5.69
N GLU A 157 -27.98 -2.30 5.83
CA GLU A 157 -28.11 -3.71 5.36
C GLU A 157 -27.81 -3.90 3.86
N LYS A 158 -28.20 -2.94 3.02
CA LYS A 158 -27.95 -2.96 1.56
C LYS A 158 -26.65 -2.27 1.15
N SER A 159 -25.83 -1.86 2.11
CA SER A 159 -24.57 -1.18 1.83
C SER A 159 -23.58 -2.15 1.20
N LYS A 160 -22.78 -1.61 0.28
CA LYS A 160 -21.72 -2.36 -0.40
C LYS A 160 -20.36 -1.69 -0.14
N PRO A 161 -19.83 -1.79 1.08
CA PRO A 161 -18.66 -1.01 1.49
C PRO A 161 -17.42 -1.26 0.63
N VAL A 162 -17.17 -2.52 0.21
CA VAL A 162 -16.06 -2.85 -0.71
C VAL A 162 -16.23 -2.13 -2.05
N GLU A 163 -17.38 -2.28 -2.70
CA GLU A 163 -17.69 -1.61 -3.99
C GLU A 163 -17.61 -0.07 -3.86
N ASN A 164 -18.08 0.50 -2.75
CA ASN A 164 -18.04 1.95 -2.52
C ASN A 164 -16.61 2.49 -2.42
N ILE A 165 -15.71 1.76 -1.76
CA ILE A 165 -14.29 2.13 -1.67
C ILE A 165 -13.62 1.94 -3.02
N GLU A 166 -13.86 0.82 -3.70
CA GLU A 166 -13.30 0.57 -5.03
C GLU A 166 -13.68 1.63 -6.05
N ASN A 167 -14.96 2.03 -6.10
CA ASN A 167 -15.41 3.06 -7.03
C ASN A 167 -14.73 4.40 -6.73
N ALA A 168 -14.68 4.81 -5.46
CA ALA A 168 -13.99 6.04 -5.05
C ALA A 168 -12.48 5.99 -5.35
N LEU A 169 -11.85 4.83 -5.17
CA LEU A 169 -10.43 4.62 -5.46
C LEU A 169 -10.13 4.76 -6.94
N TRP A 170 -10.91 4.11 -7.81
CA TRP A 170 -10.70 4.20 -9.25
C TRP A 170 -11.06 5.57 -9.82
N GLU A 171 -12.11 6.22 -9.33
CA GLU A 171 -12.43 7.60 -9.70
C GLU A 171 -11.29 8.56 -9.33
N ALA A 172 -10.72 8.44 -8.14
CA ALA A 172 -9.59 9.25 -7.71
C ALA A 172 -8.29 8.92 -8.45
N ASP A 173 -8.01 7.64 -8.70
CA ASP A 173 -6.84 7.19 -9.48
C ASP A 173 -6.87 7.76 -10.89
N GLN A 174 -8.02 7.73 -11.57
CA GLN A 174 -8.16 8.33 -12.91
C GLN A 174 -7.99 9.85 -12.89
N LEU A 175 -8.40 10.52 -11.81
CA LEU A 175 -8.34 11.97 -11.71
C LEU A 175 -6.93 12.50 -11.37
N TYR A 176 -6.18 11.80 -10.52
CA TYR A 176 -4.93 12.32 -9.94
C TYR A 176 -3.66 11.56 -10.34
N VAL A 177 -3.79 10.34 -10.86
CA VAL A 177 -2.64 9.46 -11.16
C VAL A 177 -2.40 9.40 -12.67
N ASP A 178 -1.28 9.99 -13.07
CA ASP A 178 -0.80 10.04 -14.45
C ASP A 178 0.30 8.98 -14.73
N HIS A 179 0.82 8.36 -13.67
CA HIS A 179 1.90 7.38 -13.74
C HIS A 179 1.79 6.33 -12.63
N PRO A 180 2.11 5.03 -12.86
CA PRO A 180 2.02 3.98 -11.83
C PRO A 180 2.78 4.29 -10.53
N VAL A 181 3.89 5.03 -10.64
CA VAL A 181 4.67 5.47 -9.48
C VAL A 181 3.84 6.30 -8.50
N GLN A 182 2.80 7.01 -8.96
CA GLN A 182 1.99 7.93 -8.17
C GLN A 182 0.84 7.25 -7.41
N GLN A 183 0.54 5.98 -7.70
CA GLN A 183 -0.62 5.26 -7.15
C GLN A 183 -0.53 5.01 -5.65
N LEU A 184 -1.63 5.15 -4.93
CA LEU A 184 -1.70 4.78 -3.50
C LEU A 184 -1.23 3.32 -3.30
N ASP A 185 -0.45 3.01 -2.25
CA ASP A 185 0.01 1.63 -2.05
C ASP A 185 -1.00 0.77 -1.31
N PHE A 186 -1.65 1.35 -0.30
CA PHE A 186 -2.56 0.63 0.59
C PHE A 186 -3.82 1.42 0.91
N ILE A 187 -4.95 0.71 0.97
CA ILE A 187 -6.10 1.09 1.81
C ILE A 187 -6.38 -0.08 2.72
N THR A 188 -6.46 0.13 4.02
CA THR A 188 -6.84 -0.91 4.98
C THR A 188 -7.97 -0.41 5.86
N VAL A 189 -9.08 -1.13 5.86
CA VAL A 189 -10.18 -0.95 6.80
C VAL A 189 -10.24 -2.22 7.66
N SER A 190 -9.87 -2.11 8.94
CA SER A 190 -9.54 -3.30 9.76
C SER A 190 -10.69 -4.30 9.93
N ASP A 191 -11.94 -3.85 9.89
CA ASP A 191 -13.13 -4.69 10.00
C ASP A 191 -13.73 -5.10 8.64
N LEU A 192 -13.02 -4.85 7.53
CA LEU A 192 -13.57 -5.03 6.19
C LEU A 192 -12.59 -5.69 5.21
N ALA A 193 -11.53 -4.97 4.79
CA ALA A 193 -10.69 -5.36 3.67
C ALA A 193 -9.39 -4.54 3.59
N THR A 194 -8.43 -5.06 2.83
CA THR A 194 -7.22 -4.34 2.42
C THR A 194 -7.08 -4.35 0.90
N TRP A 195 -6.85 -3.18 0.32
CA TRP A 195 -6.45 -2.98 -1.07
C TRP A 195 -4.95 -2.73 -1.12
N GLN A 196 -4.25 -3.43 -2.02
CA GLN A 196 -2.83 -3.26 -2.26
C GLN A 196 -2.56 -2.97 -3.73
N ALA A 197 -1.76 -1.96 -4.03
CA ALA A 197 -1.27 -1.74 -5.39
C ALA A 197 -0.26 -2.83 -5.80
N VAL A 198 -0.56 -3.50 -6.90
CA VAL A 198 0.27 -4.49 -7.60
C VAL A 198 0.51 -3.98 -9.02
N LYS A 199 1.73 -4.15 -9.53
CA LYS A 199 2.14 -3.63 -10.83
C LYS A 199 2.79 -4.75 -11.64
N VAL A 200 2.35 -4.88 -12.89
CA VAL A 200 2.98 -5.77 -13.87
C VAL A 200 3.70 -4.90 -14.89
N VAL A 201 4.96 -5.23 -15.15
CA VAL A 201 5.74 -4.51 -16.17
C VAL A 201 5.12 -4.69 -17.55
N PHE A 202 5.54 -3.88 -18.52
CA PHE A 202 4.97 -3.95 -19.86
C PHE A 202 5.19 -5.32 -20.51
N MET A 203 4.07 -6.00 -20.81
CA MET A 203 4.07 -7.28 -21.50
C MET A 203 4.11 -7.05 -23.00
N THR A 204 5.29 -7.28 -23.58
CA THR A 204 5.52 -7.07 -25.02
C THR A 204 4.85 -8.15 -25.87
N PRO A 205 4.16 -7.77 -26.97
CA PRO A 205 3.61 -8.73 -27.92
C PRO A 205 4.69 -9.47 -28.72
N LYS A 206 5.97 -9.05 -28.60
CA LYS A 206 7.11 -9.73 -29.24
C LYS A 206 7.51 -11.04 -28.55
N LYS A 207 6.93 -11.36 -27.39
CA LYS A 207 7.23 -12.62 -26.69
C LYS A 207 6.57 -13.80 -27.42
N PRO A 208 7.27 -14.94 -27.58
CA PRO A 208 6.75 -16.08 -28.35
C PRO A 208 5.49 -16.72 -27.74
N TYR A 209 5.21 -16.46 -26.47
CA TYR A 209 4.02 -16.96 -25.76
C TYR A 209 2.91 -15.91 -25.62
N TYR A 210 3.02 -14.76 -26.29
CA TYR A 210 1.96 -13.76 -26.31
C TYR A 210 0.83 -14.25 -27.22
N ASN A 211 -0.26 -14.71 -26.61
CA ASN A 211 -1.41 -15.32 -27.27
C ASN A 211 -2.70 -14.53 -27.01
N ASP A 212 -3.83 -15.01 -27.52
CA ASP A 212 -5.14 -14.36 -27.36
C ASP A 212 -5.50 -14.06 -25.89
N ALA A 213 -5.12 -14.94 -24.96
CA ALA A 213 -5.35 -14.70 -23.52
C ALA A 213 -4.51 -13.54 -22.97
N PHE A 214 -3.28 -13.37 -23.46
CA PHE A 214 -2.47 -12.19 -23.15
C PHE A 214 -3.02 -10.93 -23.83
N GLU A 215 -3.53 -11.03 -25.06
CA GLU A 215 -4.18 -9.90 -25.74
C GLU A 215 -5.42 -9.42 -25.00
N GLU A 216 -6.21 -10.31 -24.41
CA GLU A 216 -7.38 -9.96 -23.59
C GLU A 216 -6.99 -9.14 -22.35
N ILE A 217 -5.87 -9.49 -21.71
CA ILE A 217 -5.40 -8.85 -20.47
C ILE A 217 -4.60 -7.57 -20.76
N TYR A 218 -3.69 -7.61 -21.72
CA TYR A 218 -2.67 -6.59 -21.96
C TYR A 218 -2.91 -5.78 -23.25
N GLY A 219 -3.91 -6.14 -24.05
CA GLY A 219 -4.23 -5.51 -25.34
C GLY A 219 -3.31 -5.96 -26.48
N LYS A 220 -3.74 -5.75 -27.73
CA LYS A 220 -2.99 -6.17 -28.93
C LYS A 220 -1.57 -5.63 -29.04
N ASN A 221 -1.34 -4.43 -28.51
CA ASN A 221 -0.04 -3.76 -28.58
C ASN A 221 0.83 -4.00 -27.33
N GLY A 222 0.35 -4.79 -26.37
CA GLY A 222 0.95 -4.90 -25.04
C GLY A 222 0.67 -3.68 -24.17
N SER A 223 0.76 -3.90 -22.86
CA SER A 223 0.66 -2.86 -21.85
C SER A 223 1.40 -3.28 -20.58
N GLY A 224 1.83 -2.29 -19.80
CA GLY A 224 2.05 -2.51 -18.38
C GLY A 224 0.70 -2.46 -17.68
N THR A 225 0.59 -3.05 -16.50
CA THR A 225 -0.66 -2.98 -15.76
C THR A 225 -0.44 -2.58 -14.32
N SER A 226 -1.45 -1.95 -13.75
CA SER A 226 -1.54 -1.86 -12.30
C SER A 226 -2.96 -2.13 -11.83
N SER A 227 -3.04 -2.68 -10.63
CA SER A 227 -4.29 -3.09 -10.00
C SER A 227 -4.25 -2.76 -8.54
N TYR A 228 -5.41 -2.46 -7.96
CA TYR A 228 -5.62 -2.46 -6.52
C TYR A 228 -6.23 -3.80 -6.15
N VAL A 229 -5.41 -4.75 -5.73
CA VAL A 229 -5.86 -6.09 -5.34
C VAL A 229 -6.50 -6.00 -3.96
N VAL A 230 -7.79 -6.31 -3.88
CA VAL A 230 -8.57 -6.33 -2.64
C VAL A 230 -8.64 -7.74 -2.07
N ALA A 231 -8.29 -7.86 -0.80
CA ALA A 231 -8.59 -9.03 0.02
C ALA A 231 -9.60 -8.61 1.10
N SER A 232 -10.77 -9.22 1.11
CA SER A 232 -11.90 -8.83 1.97
C SER A 232 -12.42 -9.97 2.83
N ILE A 233 -12.90 -9.62 4.02
CA ILE A 233 -13.61 -10.54 4.90
C ILE A 233 -14.88 -11.03 4.19
N GLY A 234 -15.18 -12.32 4.29
CA GLY A 234 -16.42 -12.91 3.77
C GLY A 234 -16.38 -13.36 2.31
N THR A 235 -15.25 -13.21 1.61
CA THR A 235 -15.06 -13.78 0.27
C THR A 235 -14.95 -15.31 0.35
N LYS A 236 -15.59 -16.05 -0.57
CA LYS A 236 -15.69 -17.53 -0.50
C LYS A 236 -14.35 -18.27 -0.47
N GLN A 237 -13.35 -17.73 -1.15
CA GLN A 237 -12.00 -18.29 -1.25
C GLN A 237 -11.16 -17.99 -0.01
N GLN A 238 -11.63 -17.08 0.84
CA GLN A 238 -10.90 -16.62 1.99
C GLN A 238 -10.96 -17.65 3.13
N LYS A 239 -9.84 -17.79 3.84
CA LYS A 239 -9.75 -18.68 5.00
C LYS A 239 -10.37 -18.02 6.23
N ASP A 240 -10.93 -18.83 7.13
CA ASP A 240 -11.60 -18.35 8.36
C ASP A 240 -10.66 -17.55 9.29
N TYR A 241 -9.35 -17.74 9.14
CA TYR A 241 -8.32 -17.04 9.89
C TYR A 241 -7.79 -15.77 9.22
N PHE A 242 -8.47 -15.29 8.18
CA PHE A 242 -8.11 -14.06 7.47
C PHE A 242 -8.32 -12.81 8.30
N SER A 243 -7.45 -11.84 8.08
CA SER A 243 -7.56 -10.50 8.65
C SER A 243 -7.08 -9.45 7.64
N PRO A 244 -7.78 -8.32 7.45
CA PRO A 244 -7.22 -7.20 6.69
C PRO A 244 -5.86 -6.70 7.22
N ILE A 245 -5.62 -6.81 8.54
CA ILE A 245 -4.35 -6.47 9.16
C ILE A 245 -3.21 -7.39 8.68
N SER A 246 -3.50 -8.66 8.40
CA SER A 246 -2.48 -9.58 7.89
C SER A 246 -1.97 -9.17 6.51
N VAL A 247 -2.86 -8.68 5.65
CA VAL A 247 -2.52 -8.19 4.31
C VAL A 247 -1.74 -6.89 4.38
N LEU A 248 -2.15 -5.96 5.26
CA LEU A 248 -1.40 -4.72 5.48
C LEU A 248 0.04 -5.01 5.92
N LEU A 249 0.22 -5.86 6.94
CA LEU A 249 1.55 -6.15 7.48
C LEU A 249 2.40 -6.94 6.50
N ALA A 250 1.87 -8.00 5.87
CA ALA A 250 2.61 -8.75 4.86
C ALA A 250 2.97 -7.88 3.65
N GLY A 251 2.04 -7.04 3.19
CA GLY A 251 2.26 -6.08 2.10
C GLY A 251 3.34 -5.06 2.44
N LEU A 252 3.29 -4.50 3.65
CA LEU A 252 4.28 -3.53 4.12
C LEU A 252 5.68 -4.16 4.22
N PHE A 253 5.78 -5.37 4.79
CA PHE A 253 7.04 -6.13 4.82
C PHE A 253 7.57 -6.41 3.42
N SER A 254 6.70 -6.86 2.50
CA SER A 254 7.06 -7.10 1.10
C SER A 254 7.62 -5.84 0.43
N LYS A 255 6.98 -4.67 0.61
CA LYS A 255 7.44 -3.42 0.00
C LYS A 255 8.74 -2.90 0.66
N LEU A 256 8.85 -2.96 1.99
CA LEU A 256 10.06 -2.54 2.70
C LEU A 256 11.27 -3.42 2.35
N SER A 257 11.08 -4.73 2.14
CA SER A 257 12.16 -5.69 1.88
C SER A 257 12.91 -5.48 0.57
N TRP A 258 12.36 -4.68 -0.35
CA TRP A 258 13.09 -4.21 -1.53
C TRP A 258 14.29 -3.34 -1.15
N LYS A 259 14.14 -2.50 -0.11
CA LYS A 259 15.19 -1.61 0.40
C LYS A 259 15.93 -2.20 1.60
N PHE A 260 15.22 -2.84 2.52
CA PHE A 260 15.74 -3.38 3.77
C PHE A 260 15.96 -4.89 3.63
N THR A 261 17.16 -5.28 3.20
CA THR A 261 17.46 -6.66 2.82
C THR A 261 17.32 -7.66 3.97
N ASP A 262 17.50 -7.21 5.21
CA ASP A 262 17.32 -7.98 6.43
C ASP A 262 15.87 -8.38 6.71
N MET A 263 14.90 -7.74 6.06
CA MET A 263 13.47 -8.08 6.17
C MET A 263 13.02 -9.20 5.21
N ARG A 264 13.84 -9.56 4.21
CA ARG A 264 13.46 -10.45 3.10
C ARG A 264 13.06 -11.86 3.55
N GLU A 265 13.75 -12.42 4.55
CA GLU A 265 13.43 -13.75 5.08
C GLU A 265 12.05 -13.79 5.76
N LEU A 266 11.68 -12.71 6.47
CA LEU A 266 10.35 -12.59 7.08
C LEU A 266 9.26 -12.41 6.02
N ASP A 267 9.48 -11.60 4.98
CA ASP A 267 8.54 -11.53 3.86
C ASP A 267 8.33 -12.90 3.19
N LEU A 268 9.41 -13.62 2.88
CA LEU A 268 9.33 -14.96 2.30
C LEU A 268 8.57 -15.93 3.20
N TYR A 269 8.77 -15.83 4.52
CA TYR A 269 8.03 -16.61 5.50
C TYR A 269 6.53 -16.27 5.50
N PHE A 270 6.18 -14.98 5.53
CA PHE A 270 4.79 -14.50 5.50
C PHE A 270 4.04 -14.95 4.24
N ARG A 271 4.72 -15.01 3.10
CA ARG A 271 4.17 -15.57 1.85
C ARG A 271 3.89 -17.07 1.98
N LYS A 272 4.82 -17.85 2.53
CA LYS A 272 4.70 -19.31 2.71
C LYS A 272 3.55 -19.70 3.64
N VAL A 273 3.26 -18.88 4.65
CA VAL A 273 2.15 -19.07 5.59
C VAL A 273 0.88 -18.32 5.18
N ASN A 274 0.80 -17.82 3.94
CA ASN A 274 -0.41 -17.23 3.36
C ASN A 274 -1.00 -16.04 4.15
N MET A 275 -0.18 -15.11 4.62
CA MET A 275 -0.67 -13.91 5.32
C MET A 275 -1.43 -12.92 4.42
N MET A 276 -1.17 -12.93 3.12
CA MET A 276 -1.83 -12.05 2.14
C MET A 276 -3.27 -12.47 1.82
N GLY A 277 -3.63 -13.72 2.06
CA GLY A 277 -4.95 -14.25 1.71
C GLY A 277 -5.19 -14.33 0.20
N PHE A 278 -6.47 -14.41 -0.17
CA PHE A 278 -6.92 -14.35 -1.56
C PHE A 278 -7.36 -12.92 -1.87
N GLY A 279 -7.00 -12.43 -3.04
CA GLY A 279 -7.46 -11.14 -3.51
C GLY A 279 -7.71 -11.10 -5.01
N GLU A 280 -8.53 -10.15 -5.41
CA GLU A 280 -8.86 -9.86 -6.80
C GLU A 280 -8.87 -8.35 -7.02
N GLY A 281 -8.87 -7.88 -8.26
CA GLY A 281 -8.90 -6.45 -8.50
C GLY A 281 -9.09 -6.11 -9.97
N LYS A 282 -9.66 -4.94 -10.21
CA LYS A 282 -9.69 -4.33 -11.54
C LYS A 282 -8.28 -3.93 -11.96
N THR A 283 -8.07 -3.81 -13.27
CA THR A 283 -6.75 -3.53 -13.85
C THR A 283 -6.81 -2.29 -14.72
N ARG A 284 -5.82 -1.40 -14.57
CA ARG A 284 -5.55 -0.27 -15.46
C ARG A 284 -4.38 -0.61 -16.37
N LEU A 285 -4.56 -0.36 -17.67
CA LEU A 285 -3.53 -0.56 -18.68
C LEU A 285 -2.68 0.70 -18.85
N TRP A 286 -1.39 0.51 -19.01
CA TRP A 286 -0.41 1.57 -19.17
C TRP A 286 0.39 1.41 -20.46
N PRO A 287 0.58 2.50 -21.22
CA PRO A 287 1.43 2.47 -22.40
C PRO A 287 2.90 2.27 -22.01
N ILE A 288 3.72 1.85 -22.97
CA ILE A 288 5.16 1.67 -22.74
C ILE A 288 5.90 3.00 -22.44
N SER A 289 5.24 4.14 -22.66
CA SER A 289 5.79 5.48 -22.41
C SER A 289 5.95 5.82 -20.93
N ILE A 290 5.42 4.98 -20.02
CA ILE A 290 5.67 5.08 -18.58
C ILE A 290 7.16 4.88 -18.23
N TYR A 291 7.93 4.20 -19.09
CA TYR A 291 9.36 4.00 -18.84
C TYR A 291 10.21 5.07 -19.51
N SER A 292 11.35 5.37 -18.88
CA SER A 292 12.46 6.12 -19.49
C SER A 292 12.95 5.41 -20.75
N GLU A 293 13.62 6.14 -21.66
CA GLU A 293 14.04 5.61 -22.96
C GLU A 293 14.95 4.38 -22.85
N GLY A 294 15.91 4.41 -21.91
CA GLY A 294 16.85 3.32 -21.68
C GLY A 294 16.16 2.03 -21.22
N ILE A 295 15.21 2.15 -20.29
CA ILE A 295 14.47 1.02 -19.73
C ILE A 295 13.43 0.49 -20.72
N ARG A 296 12.73 1.38 -21.42
CA ARG A 296 11.72 1.06 -22.44
C ARG A 296 12.25 0.07 -23.48
N ASN A 297 13.44 0.31 -24.02
CA ASN A 297 14.04 -0.55 -25.04
C ASN A 297 14.30 -1.97 -24.54
N ARG A 298 14.76 -2.11 -23.29
CA ARG A 298 15.03 -3.40 -22.66
C ARG A 298 13.73 -4.17 -22.36
N ILE A 299 12.72 -3.49 -21.82
CA ILE A 299 11.40 -4.07 -21.55
C ILE A 299 10.72 -4.51 -22.84
N TYR A 300 10.76 -3.68 -23.90
CA TYR A 300 10.12 -4.01 -25.18
C TYR A 300 10.71 -5.26 -25.85
N LYS A 301 12.01 -5.53 -25.62
CA LYS A 301 12.70 -6.76 -26.04
C LYS A 301 12.38 -7.96 -25.15
N GLY A 302 11.59 -7.80 -24.10
CA GLY A 302 11.18 -8.87 -23.18
C GLY A 302 12.27 -9.32 -22.22
N GLN A 303 13.32 -8.52 -22.01
CA GLN A 303 14.47 -8.83 -21.17
C GLN A 303 14.17 -8.61 -19.67
N LEU A 304 13.24 -9.42 -19.18
CA LEU A 304 12.70 -9.41 -17.81
C LEU A 304 12.93 -10.78 -17.17
N SER A 305 13.03 -10.82 -15.84
CA SER A 305 13.04 -12.07 -15.09
C SER A 305 11.63 -12.44 -14.63
N ASN A 306 11.47 -13.71 -14.24
CA ASN A 306 10.24 -14.25 -13.65
C ASN A 306 10.63 -15.29 -12.60
N GLY A 307 10.00 -15.26 -11.43
CA GLY A 307 10.22 -16.19 -10.33
C GLY A 307 11.46 -15.90 -9.47
N VAL A 308 12.21 -14.84 -9.77
CA VAL A 308 13.37 -14.40 -8.96
C VAL A 308 12.90 -13.29 -8.01
N ALA A 309 12.82 -13.61 -6.72
CA ALA A 309 12.43 -12.64 -5.69
C ALA A 309 13.45 -11.49 -5.61
N TYR A 310 12.94 -10.27 -5.45
CA TYR A 310 13.75 -9.04 -5.31
C TYR A 310 14.67 -8.71 -6.49
N ASP A 311 14.41 -9.26 -7.68
CA ASP A 311 15.03 -8.78 -8.91
C ASP A 311 14.26 -7.55 -9.41
N GLU A 312 14.95 -6.42 -9.54
CA GLU A 312 14.36 -5.18 -10.02
C GLU A 312 13.89 -5.24 -11.49
N TRP A 313 14.28 -6.28 -12.23
CA TRP A 313 13.84 -6.61 -13.58
C TRP A 313 12.73 -7.67 -13.62
N HIS A 314 12.15 -8.03 -12.46
CA HIS A 314 11.05 -8.97 -12.38
C HIS A 314 9.79 -8.46 -13.10
N CYS A 315 8.95 -9.40 -13.55
CA CYS A 315 7.75 -9.05 -14.30
C CYS A 315 6.58 -8.48 -13.47
N VAL A 316 6.61 -8.67 -12.15
CA VAL A 316 5.53 -8.29 -11.22
C VAL A 316 6.12 -7.72 -9.94
N PHE A 317 5.53 -6.64 -9.43
CA PHE A 317 5.92 -5.93 -8.20
C PHE A 317 4.72 -5.65 -7.31
#